data_AF-A0A968E3T1-F1
#
_entry.id   AF-A0A968E3T1-F1
#
_cell.length_a   1.000
_cell.length_b   1.000
_cell.length_c   1.000
_cell.angle_alpha   90.00
_cell.angle_beta   90.00
_cell.angle_gamma   90.00
#
_symmetry.space_group_name_H-M   'P 1'
#
loop_
_entity.id
_entity.type
_entity.pdbx_description
1 polymer ?
#
loop_
_entity_poly.entity_id
_entity_poly.type
_entity_poly.pdbx_seq_one_letter_code
_entity_poly.pdbx_strand_id
1 'polypeptide(L)'
;DSGTVGTEVTIKGMNFSATASENSIHFNGTQATIKSAAEDRLVTDVPQGATDGPIKVTVKQKSTAGPDFNVITEGIIKVGTQTSGDDQDSDGYSASVDGSSGKSVDINDEIYFANVTQGSHDISLSGIAQNCSVSGQNPRSVSIIAGDTTSISFDIECQTVINDQIAFQSNRGSAADIYLMDPDGSNQQALTNDPSTDYSPQISYSGTR
;
A
#
# COMPACT_ATOMS: atom_id res chain seq x y z
N ASP A 1 -22.23 16.18 -10.02
CA ASP A 1 -22.50 14.81 -9.52
C ASP A 1 -21.40 13.87 -9.96
N SER A 2 -21.26 12.73 -9.27
CA SER A 2 -20.25 11.73 -9.56
C SER A 2 -20.76 10.31 -9.36
N GLY A 3 -20.10 9.35 -10.01
CA GLY A 3 -20.40 7.93 -9.82
C GLY A 3 -19.45 7.03 -10.58
N THR A 4 -19.35 5.78 -10.15
CA THR A 4 -18.56 4.74 -10.83
C THR A 4 -19.35 4.15 -12.00
N VAL A 5 -18.67 3.45 -12.91
CA VAL A 5 -19.32 2.65 -13.96
C VAL A 5 -20.34 1.69 -13.33
N GLY A 6 -21.55 1.62 -13.90
CA GLY A 6 -22.65 0.82 -13.37
C GLY A 6 -23.52 1.53 -12.31
N THR A 7 -23.13 2.72 -11.84
CA THR A 7 -23.98 3.53 -10.96
C THR A 7 -25.25 3.94 -11.70
N GLU A 8 -26.42 3.74 -11.10
CA GLU A 8 -27.70 4.16 -11.67
C GLU A 8 -27.84 5.69 -11.59
N VAL A 9 -28.14 6.31 -12.74
CA VAL A 9 -28.32 7.75 -12.90
C VAL A 9 -29.76 8.02 -13.36
N THR A 10 -30.45 8.88 -12.60
CA THR A 10 -31.77 9.41 -12.99
C THR A 10 -31.61 10.82 -13.55
N ILE A 11 -31.90 10.98 -14.84
CA ILE A 11 -31.91 12.27 -15.52
C ILE A 11 -33.34 12.83 -15.49
N LYS A 12 -33.54 13.96 -14.81
CA LYS A 12 -34.83 14.64 -14.75
C LYS A 12 -34.93 15.72 -15.82
N GLY A 13 -36.10 15.89 -16.42
CA GLY A 13 -36.34 16.86 -17.48
C GLY A 13 -37.80 16.95 -17.88
N MET A 14 -38.03 17.42 -19.10
CA MET A 14 -39.35 17.47 -19.74
C MET A 14 -39.22 17.13 -21.21
N ASN A 15 -40.31 16.67 -21.83
CA ASN A 15 -40.39 16.33 -23.26
C ASN A 15 -39.49 15.17 -23.68
N PHE A 16 -39.14 14.28 -22.77
CA PHE A 16 -38.59 12.98 -23.15
C PHE A 16 -39.67 12.13 -23.80
N SER A 17 -39.28 11.17 -24.63
CA SER A 17 -40.22 10.16 -25.10
C SER A 17 -40.41 9.09 -24.04
N ALA A 18 -41.63 8.64 -23.79
CA ALA A 18 -41.87 7.43 -23.00
C ALA A 18 -41.34 6.15 -23.69
N THR A 19 -41.04 6.21 -24.99
CA THR A 19 -40.43 5.12 -25.76
C THR A 19 -38.91 5.21 -25.68
N ALA A 20 -38.26 4.27 -25.00
CA ALA A 20 -36.81 4.28 -24.77
C ALA A 20 -35.98 4.42 -26.05
N SER A 21 -36.35 3.73 -27.14
CA SER A 21 -35.62 3.77 -28.42
C SER A 21 -35.69 5.12 -29.15
N GLU A 22 -36.57 6.03 -28.74
CA GLU A 22 -36.64 7.39 -29.28
C GLU A 22 -35.73 8.38 -28.51
N ASN A 23 -35.11 7.92 -27.43
CA ASN A 23 -34.16 8.69 -26.64
C ASN A 23 -32.75 8.09 -26.80
N SER A 24 -31.73 8.93 -26.64
CA SER A 24 -30.36 8.47 -26.44
C SER A 24 -29.66 9.31 -25.39
N ILE A 25 -28.84 8.66 -24.57
CA ILE A 25 -28.07 9.28 -23.49
C ILE A 25 -26.59 9.02 -23.78
N HIS A 26 -25.76 10.05 -23.69
CA HIS A 26 -24.31 9.93 -23.84
C HIS A 26 -23.60 10.63 -22.69
N PHE A 27 -22.66 9.93 -22.06
CA PHE A 27 -21.72 10.47 -21.07
C PHE A 27 -20.45 10.87 -21.81
N ASN A 28 -20.27 12.18 -22.05
CA ASN A 28 -19.13 12.73 -22.80
C ASN A 28 -18.80 11.95 -24.10
N GLY A 29 -19.85 11.57 -24.85
CA GLY A 29 -19.72 10.82 -26.11
C GLY A 29 -19.93 9.30 -25.99
N THR A 30 -19.81 8.71 -24.79
CA THR A 30 -20.08 7.28 -24.56
C THR A 30 -21.56 7.03 -24.39
N GLN A 31 -22.18 6.26 -25.29
CA GLN A 31 -23.62 5.98 -25.24
C GLN A 31 -23.97 5.05 -24.07
N ALA A 32 -25.00 5.42 -23.31
CA ALA A 32 -25.54 4.63 -22.21
C ALA A 32 -26.81 3.89 -22.60
N THR A 33 -27.04 2.73 -21.98
CA THR A 33 -28.27 1.95 -22.15
C THR A 33 -29.37 2.53 -21.27
N ILE A 34 -30.52 2.81 -21.86
CA ILE A 34 -31.68 3.33 -21.14
C ILE A 34 -32.41 2.18 -20.44
N LYS A 35 -32.49 2.23 -19.11
CA LYS A 35 -33.23 1.28 -18.27
C LYS A 35 -34.73 1.57 -18.26
N SER A 36 -35.09 2.84 -18.15
CA SER A 36 -36.50 3.27 -18.21
C SER A 36 -36.63 4.68 -18.77
N ALA A 37 -37.80 4.96 -19.36
CA ALA A 37 -38.11 6.26 -19.95
C ALA A 37 -39.54 6.67 -19.59
N ALA A 38 -39.69 7.93 -19.17
CA ALA A 38 -40.96 8.63 -19.02
C ALA A 38 -40.78 10.07 -19.49
N GLU A 39 -41.87 10.80 -19.69
CA GLU A 39 -41.83 12.17 -20.26
C GLU A 39 -41.04 13.17 -19.39
N ASP A 40 -40.89 12.87 -18.09
CA ASP A 40 -40.24 13.71 -17.09
C ASP A 40 -38.89 13.15 -16.58
N ARG A 41 -38.53 11.92 -16.93
CA ARG A 41 -37.29 11.28 -16.46
C ARG A 41 -36.78 10.17 -17.39
N LEU A 42 -35.47 10.01 -17.41
CA LEU A 42 -34.79 8.84 -17.98
C LEU A 42 -33.93 8.21 -16.88
N VAL A 43 -33.86 6.88 -16.85
CA VAL A 43 -32.96 6.13 -15.95
C VAL A 43 -31.99 5.32 -16.79
N THR A 44 -30.73 5.35 -16.42
CA THR A 44 -29.63 4.66 -17.10
C THR A 44 -28.56 4.29 -16.08
N ASP A 45 -27.55 3.53 -16.49
CA ASP A 45 -26.33 3.35 -15.71
C ASP A 45 -25.19 4.13 -16.36
N VAL A 46 -24.20 4.55 -15.56
CA VAL A 46 -22.93 5.06 -16.09
C VAL A 46 -22.30 3.97 -16.97
N PRO A 47 -22.13 4.18 -18.28
CA PRO A 47 -21.67 3.14 -19.18
C PRO A 47 -20.17 2.87 -19.03
N GLN A 48 -19.74 1.67 -19.42
CA GLN A 48 -18.32 1.35 -19.51
C GLN A 48 -17.64 2.29 -20.52
N GLY A 49 -16.49 2.87 -20.14
CA GLY A 49 -15.77 3.84 -20.96
C GLY A 49 -16.36 5.26 -20.91
N ALA A 50 -17.30 5.54 -20.00
CA ALA A 50 -17.66 6.92 -19.68
C ALA A 50 -16.45 7.71 -19.18
N THR A 51 -16.40 8.99 -19.50
CA THR A 51 -15.38 9.93 -19.03
C THR A 51 -16.05 11.19 -18.48
N ASP A 52 -15.28 12.00 -17.76
CA ASP A 52 -15.77 13.25 -17.19
C ASP A 52 -16.31 14.18 -18.26
N GLY A 53 -17.47 14.79 -17.97
CA GLY A 53 -18.07 15.79 -18.84
C GLY A 53 -19.59 15.73 -18.84
N PRO A 54 -20.23 16.48 -19.76
CA PRO A 54 -21.66 16.65 -19.74
C PRO A 54 -22.40 15.38 -20.14
N ILE A 55 -23.54 15.16 -19.51
CA ILE A 55 -24.51 14.16 -19.97
C ILE A 55 -25.37 14.79 -21.08
N LYS A 56 -25.28 14.24 -22.30
CA LYS A 56 -26.08 14.68 -23.44
C LYS A 56 -27.27 13.75 -23.63
N VAL A 57 -28.47 14.35 -23.67
CA VAL A 57 -29.71 13.64 -24.01
C VAL A 57 -30.18 14.09 -25.38
N THR A 58 -30.52 13.14 -26.24
CA THR A 58 -31.18 13.40 -27.53
C THR A 58 -32.54 12.72 -27.53
N VAL A 59 -33.58 13.48 -27.86
CA VAL A 59 -34.94 12.97 -28.09
C VAL A 59 -35.25 13.18 -29.56
N LYS A 60 -35.40 12.08 -30.31
CA LYS A 60 -35.52 12.10 -31.78
C LYS A 60 -34.30 12.80 -32.41
N GLN A 61 -34.44 14.06 -32.84
CA GLN A 61 -33.37 14.86 -33.46
C GLN A 61 -32.96 16.10 -32.64
N LYS A 62 -33.59 16.32 -31.48
CA LYS A 62 -33.27 17.47 -30.63
C LYS A 62 -32.40 17.00 -29.47
N SER A 63 -31.29 17.68 -29.25
CA SER A 63 -30.36 17.35 -28.16
C SER A 63 -30.19 18.50 -27.19
N THR A 64 -29.98 18.17 -25.92
CA THR A 64 -29.54 19.10 -24.89
C THR A 64 -28.42 18.47 -24.07
N ALA A 65 -27.55 19.29 -23.50
CA ALA A 65 -26.49 18.87 -22.60
C ALA A 65 -26.83 19.34 -21.19
N GLY A 66 -26.72 18.43 -20.23
CA GLY A 66 -26.84 18.71 -18.81
C GLY A 66 -25.51 19.21 -18.21
N PRO A 67 -25.45 19.31 -16.87
CA PRO A 67 -24.20 19.61 -16.17
C PRO A 67 -23.17 18.47 -16.33
N ASP A 68 -21.94 18.76 -15.94
CA ASP A 68 -20.86 17.78 -15.93
C ASP A 68 -21.09 16.69 -14.88
N PHE A 69 -20.81 15.46 -15.28
CA PHE A 69 -20.78 14.27 -14.45
C PHE A 69 -19.34 13.79 -14.32
N ASN A 70 -18.88 13.58 -13.09
CA ASN A 70 -17.54 13.12 -12.77
C ASN A 70 -17.54 11.58 -12.63
N VAL A 71 -16.88 10.88 -13.55
CA VAL A 71 -16.83 9.43 -13.58
C VAL A 71 -15.66 8.97 -12.70
N ILE A 72 -15.98 8.21 -11.66
CA ILE A 72 -14.97 7.67 -10.76
C ILE A 72 -14.45 6.36 -11.36
N THR A 73 -13.18 6.37 -11.79
CA THR A 73 -12.49 5.23 -12.42
C THR A 73 -11.32 4.69 -11.58
N GLU A 74 -10.99 5.39 -10.50
CA GLU A 74 -9.86 5.10 -9.63
C GLU A 74 -10.34 4.79 -8.21
N GLY A 75 -9.57 3.99 -7.48
CA GLY A 75 -9.77 3.66 -6.07
C GLY A 75 -8.57 4.09 -5.21
N ILE A 76 -8.60 3.65 -3.96
CA ILE A 76 -7.53 3.90 -2.98
C ILE A 76 -6.97 2.56 -2.50
N ILE A 77 -5.65 2.46 -2.38
CA ILE A 77 -5.00 1.37 -1.65
C ILE A 77 -4.56 1.89 -0.29
N LYS A 78 -4.97 1.19 0.76
CA LYS A 78 -4.42 1.34 2.10
C LYS A 78 -3.41 0.23 2.35
N VAL A 79 -2.14 0.59 2.59
CA VAL A 79 -1.06 -0.35 2.91
C VAL A 79 -0.69 -0.16 4.38
N GLY A 80 -0.92 -1.18 5.18
CA GLY A 80 -0.46 -1.26 6.56
C GLY A 80 0.81 -2.12 6.67
N THR A 81 1.58 -1.87 7.71
CA THR A 81 2.69 -2.73 8.14
C THR A 81 2.40 -3.24 9.55
N GLN A 82 2.85 -4.45 9.86
CA GLN A 82 2.82 -5.01 11.21
C GLN A 82 4.17 -5.67 11.46
N THR A 83 5.02 -5.00 12.22
CA THR A 83 6.38 -5.46 12.52
C THR A 83 6.41 -6.06 13.92
N SER A 84 6.98 -7.26 14.02
CA SER A 84 7.10 -8.03 15.25
C SER A 84 8.51 -8.61 15.42
N GLY A 85 8.80 -9.15 16.62
CA GLY A 85 10.13 -9.65 16.97
C GLY A 85 11.08 -8.60 17.54
N ASP A 86 12.33 -9.00 17.80
CA ASP A 86 13.38 -8.14 18.36
C ASP A 86 14.15 -7.41 17.24
N ASP A 87 14.87 -6.34 17.60
CA ASP A 87 15.66 -5.50 16.69
C ASP A 87 14.88 -5.07 15.44
N GLN A 88 13.70 -4.51 15.67
CA GLN A 88 12.80 -4.05 14.63
C GLN A 88 13.43 -2.97 13.76
N ASP A 89 13.03 -2.96 12.49
CA ASP A 89 13.54 -2.06 11.47
C ASP A 89 13.12 -0.61 11.69
N SER A 90 13.96 0.15 12.41
CA SER A 90 13.57 1.47 12.93
C SER A 90 13.48 2.60 11.90
N ASP A 91 14.08 2.43 10.71
CA ASP A 91 14.00 3.43 9.62
C ASP A 91 12.80 3.20 8.69
N GLY A 92 12.01 2.15 8.95
CA GLY A 92 10.75 1.85 8.30
C GLY A 92 10.92 1.16 6.95
N TYR A 93 9.91 1.28 6.09
CA TYR A 93 9.87 0.59 4.81
C TYR A 93 9.46 1.51 3.68
N SER A 94 9.59 1.02 2.45
CA SER A 94 9.10 1.69 1.26
C SER A 94 8.14 0.78 0.50
N ALA A 95 6.86 1.14 0.47
CA ALA A 95 5.83 0.42 -0.27
C ALA A 95 5.66 1.03 -1.67
N SER A 96 5.49 0.21 -2.70
CA SER A 96 5.27 0.67 -4.08
C SER A 96 4.12 -0.08 -4.74
N VAL A 97 3.46 0.59 -5.69
CA VAL A 97 2.42 0.00 -6.55
C VAL A 97 2.99 -0.16 -7.96
N ASP A 98 2.93 -1.37 -8.51
CA ASP A 98 3.41 -1.74 -9.85
C ASP A 98 4.87 -1.35 -10.13
N GLY A 99 5.74 -1.43 -9.12
CA GLY A 99 7.16 -1.07 -9.26
C GLY A 99 7.43 0.42 -9.45
N SER A 100 6.43 1.29 -9.21
CA SER A 100 6.63 2.74 -9.18
C SER A 100 7.54 3.18 -8.02
N SER A 101 7.83 4.49 -7.96
CA SER A 101 8.57 5.05 -6.82
C SER A 101 7.81 4.79 -5.52
N GLY A 102 8.48 4.18 -4.55
CA GLY A 102 7.86 3.82 -3.29
C GLY A 102 7.55 5.02 -2.40
N LYS A 103 6.54 4.85 -1.54
CA LYS A 103 6.22 5.75 -0.43
C LYS A 103 6.73 5.14 0.86
N SER A 104 7.37 5.96 1.69
CA SER A 104 7.80 5.56 3.02
C SER A 104 6.59 5.25 3.89
N VAL A 105 6.70 4.21 4.71
CA VAL A 105 5.75 3.78 5.73
C VAL A 105 6.54 3.31 6.94
N ASP A 106 6.18 3.82 8.12
CA ASP A 106 6.85 3.43 9.37
C ASP A 106 6.44 2.01 9.78
N ILE A 107 7.09 1.46 10.80
CA ILE A 107 6.68 0.19 11.41
C ILE A 107 5.32 0.34 12.09
N ASN A 108 4.45 -0.67 11.95
CA ASN A 108 3.11 -0.67 12.56
C ASN A 108 2.24 0.54 12.18
N ASP A 109 2.43 1.05 10.97
CA ASP A 109 1.75 2.24 10.45
C ASP A 109 1.01 1.96 9.14
N GLU A 110 0.23 2.93 8.68
CA GLU A 110 -0.58 2.84 7.47
C GLU A 110 -0.42 4.05 6.54
N ILE A 111 -0.28 3.75 5.25
CA ILE A 111 -0.21 4.77 4.19
C ILE A 111 -1.23 4.51 3.08
N TYR A 112 -1.45 5.54 2.27
CA TYR A 112 -2.45 5.53 1.20
C TYR A 112 -1.85 5.83 -0.17
N PHE A 113 -2.25 5.03 -1.16
CA PHE A 113 -2.11 5.32 -2.58
C PHE A 113 -3.48 5.69 -3.11
N ALA A 114 -3.71 6.99 -3.31
CA ALA A 114 -4.91 7.48 -3.99
C ALA A 114 -4.74 7.40 -5.50
N ASN A 115 -5.86 7.52 -6.22
CA ASN A 115 -5.91 7.60 -7.68
C ASN A 115 -5.29 6.36 -8.36
N VAL A 116 -5.53 5.18 -7.78
CA VAL A 116 -5.07 3.92 -8.36
C VAL A 116 -6.13 3.42 -9.31
N THR A 117 -5.75 3.13 -10.55
CA THR A 117 -6.69 2.66 -11.57
C THR A 117 -7.44 1.41 -11.13
N GLN A 118 -8.69 1.25 -11.56
CA GLN A 118 -9.40 -0.01 -11.38
C GLN A 118 -8.67 -1.15 -12.11
N GLY A 119 -8.48 -2.29 -11.45
CA GLY A 119 -7.79 -3.43 -12.04
C GLY A 119 -6.94 -4.22 -11.05
N SER A 120 -6.08 -5.10 -11.56
CA SER A 120 -5.11 -5.84 -10.76
C SER A 120 -3.84 -5.00 -10.62
N HIS A 121 -3.33 -4.90 -9.40
CA HIS A 121 -2.13 -4.14 -9.05
C HIS A 121 -1.22 -4.96 -8.14
N ASP A 122 0.09 -4.83 -8.31
CA ASP A 122 1.09 -5.50 -7.48
C ASP A 122 1.68 -4.51 -6.47
N ILE A 123 1.55 -4.82 -5.19
CA ILE A 123 2.10 -4.00 -4.12
C ILE A 123 3.35 -4.68 -3.59
N SER A 124 4.47 -3.98 -3.61
CA SER A 124 5.75 -4.45 -3.09
C SER A 124 6.13 -3.67 -1.84
N LEU A 125 6.75 -4.34 -0.88
CA LEU A 125 7.44 -3.70 0.24
C LEU A 125 8.95 -3.86 0.06
N SER A 126 9.72 -2.81 0.32
CA SER A 126 11.16 -2.75 0.18
C SER A 126 11.80 -1.97 1.33
N GLY A 127 13.13 -1.93 1.38
CA GLY A 127 13.86 -1.31 2.51
C GLY A 127 13.93 -2.18 3.76
N ILE A 128 13.49 -3.44 3.69
CA ILE A 128 13.47 -4.36 4.83
C ILE A 128 14.91 -4.70 5.26
N ALA A 129 15.22 -4.46 6.54
CA ALA A 129 16.49 -4.80 7.15
C ALA A 129 16.83 -6.29 7.00
N GLN A 130 18.13 -6.59 7.01
CA GLN A 130 18.65 -7.94 6.76
C GLN A 130 18.15 -8.98 7.78
N ASN A 131 17.85 -8.56 9.00
CA ASN A 131 17.35 -9.41 10.07
C ASN A 131 15.81 -9.54 10.08
N CYS A 132 15.13 -8.86 9.15
CA CYS A 132 13.68 -8.88 9.02
C CYS A 132 13.26 -9.62 7.76
N SER A 133 12.09 -10.25 7.80
CA SER A 133 11.51 -10.94 6.66
C SER A 133 10.01 -10.69 6.56
N VAL A 134 9.52 -10.54 5.33
CA VAL A 134 8.08 -10.37 5.08
C VAL A 134 7.42 -11.73 5.04
N SER A 135 6.38 -11.90 5.84
CA SER A 135 5.55 -13.10 5.83
C SER A 135 4.64 -13.13 4.61
N GLY A 136 4.63 -14.26 3.92
CA GLY A 136 3.85 -14.48 2.70
C GLY A 136 4.53 -13.94 1.44
N GLN A 137 3.71 -13.60 0.44
CA GLN A 137 4.21 -13.08 -0.84
C GLN A 137 4.60 -11.60 -0.72
N ASN A 138 5.68 -11.24 -1.40
CA ASN A 138 6.10 -9.88 -1.67
C ASN A 138 6.72 -9.86 -3.07
N PRO A 139 6.04 -9.33 -4.11
CA PRO A 139 4.82 -8.51 -4.07
C PRO A 139 3.52 -9.27 -3.73
N ARG A 140 2.47 -8.50 -3.38
CA ARG A 140 1.09 -8.97 -3.20
C ARG A 140 0.18 -8.36 -4.28
N SER A 141 -0.49 -9.21 -5.05
CA SER A 141 -1.47 -8.76 -6.04
C SER A 141 -2.84 -8.51 -5.40
N VAL A 142 -3.44 -7.36 -5.69
CA VAL A 142 -4.79 -6.99 -5.24
C VAL A 142 -5.64 -6.49 -6.41
N SER A 143 -6.96 -6.59 -6.29
CA SER A 143 -7.88 -5.98 -7.23
C SER A 143 -8.47 -4.69 -6.65
N ILE A 144 -8.35 -3.61 -7.40
CA ILE A 144 -8.88 -2.29 -7.07
C ILE A 144 -10.24 -2.12 -7.73
N ILE A 145 -11.20 -1.70 -6.91
CA ILE A 145 -12.54 -1.30 -7.34
C ILE A 145 -12.59 0.23 -7.30
N ALA A 146 -13.09 0.84 -8.37
CA ALA A 146 -13.20 2.29 -8.45
C ALA A 146 -14.09 2.84 -7.32
N GLY A 147 -13.68 3.95 -6.70
CA GLY A 147 -14.38 4.59 -5.59
C GLY A 147 -14.21 3.91 -4.22
N ASP A 148 -13.69 2.68 -4.17
CA ASP A 148 -13.49 1.93 -2.94
C ASP A 148 -12.05 2.06 -2.41
N THR A 149 -11.87 1.67 -1.13
CA THR A 149 -10.55 1.51 -0.51
C THR A 149 -10.22 0.04 -0.33
N THR A 150 -9.25 -0.46 -1.07
CA THR A 150 -8.69 -1.82 -0.89
C THR A 150 -7.61 -1.76 0.18
N SER A 151 -7.75 -2.55 1.25
CA SER A 151 -6.79 -2.59 2.36
C SER A 151 -5.95 -3.86 2.34
N ILE A 152 -4.64 -3.71 2.53
CA ILE A 152 -3.70 -4.82 2.75
C ILE A 152 -2.75 -4.50 3.90
N SER A 153 -2.21 -5.54 4.53
CA SER A 153 -1.19 -5.43 5.59
C SER A 153 -0.01 -6.33 5.25
N PHE A 154 1.22 -5.83 5.31
CA PHE A 154 2.41 -6.68 5.34
C PHE A 154 2.75 -7.01 6.78
N ASP A 155 2.94 -8.30 7.07
CA ASP A 155 3.42 -8.75 8.37
C ASP A 155 4.92 -8.99 8.21
N ILE A 156 5.72 -8.36 9.07
CA ILE A 156 7.19 -8.39 9.06
C ILE A 156 7.66 -8.98 10.38
N GLU A 157 8.47 -10.03 10.28
CA GLU A 157 9.07 -10.70 11.42
C GLU A 157 10.57 -10.41 11.44
N CYS A 158 11.01 -9.71 12.48
CA CYS A 158 12.41 -9.40 12.73
C CYS A 158 13.00 -10.36 13.75
N GLN A 159 14.25 -10.74 13.51
CA GLN A 159 15.04 -11.55 14.42
C GLN A 159 16.04 -10.67 15.13
N THR A 160 16.37 -11.05 16.37
CA THR A 160 17.46 -10.42 17.11
C THR A 160 18.75 -10.47 16.29
N VAL A 161 19.38 -9.32 16.10
CA VAL A 161 20.73 -9.23 15.56
C VAL A 161 21.69 -9.49 16.69
N ILE A 162 22.07 -10.76 16.83
CA ILE A 162 23.13 -11.11 17.75
C ILE A 162 24.46 -10.70 17.09
N ASN A 163 24.99 -9.54 17.49
CA ASN A 163 26.42 -9.22 17.33
C ASN A 163 27.18 -10.08 18.34
N ASP A 164 27.14 -11.38 18.12
CA ASP A 164 27.20 -12.47 19.09
C ASP A 164 28.61 -12.64 19.69
N GLN A 165 29.18 -11.59 20.25
CA GLN A 165 30.52 -11.64 20.78
C GLN A 165 30.50 -12.34 22.13
N ILE A 166 31.47 -13.22 22.35
CA ILE A 166 31.72 -13.85 23.63
C ILE A 166 32.79 -13.03 24.34
N ALA A 167 32.46 -12.47 25.51
CA ALA A 167 33.46 -11.93 26.41
C ALA A 167 33.97 -13.04 27.34
N PHE A 168 35.28 -13.24 27.38
CA PHE A 168 35.91 -14.28 28.18
C PHE A 168 37.22 -13.80 28.80
N GLN A 169 37.60 -14.41 29.92
CA GLN A 169 38.91 -14.22 30.52
C GLN A 169 39.92 -15.15 29.85
N SER A 170 41.11 -14.64 29.53
CA SER A 170 42.19 -15.41 28.91
C SER A 170 43.52 -15.18 29.62
N ASN A 171 44.23 -16.26 29.96
CA ASN A 171 45.53 -16.24 30.66
C ASN A 171 46.72 -16.39 29.71
N ARG A 172 46.59 -15.90 28.47
CA ARG A 172 47.65 -16.02 27.44
C ARG A 172 48.79 -15.03 27.65
N GLY A 173 48.56 -13.95 28.40
CA GLY A 173 49.54 -12.93 28.77
C GLY A 173 50.19 -13.18 30.12
N SER A 174 50.77 -12.13 30.71
CA SER A 174 51.38 -12.16 32.05
C SER A 174 50.35 -12.14 33.19
N ALA A 175 49.14 -11.63 32.93
CA ALA A 175 47.97 -11.64 33.79
C ALA A 175 46.76 -12.07 32.96
N ALA A 176 45.61 -12.37 33.58
CA ALA A 176 44.41 -12.72 32.83
C ALA A 176 43.66 -11.45 32.42
N ASP A 177 43.48 -11.26 31.12
CA ASP A 177 42.80 -10.12 30.53
C ASP A 177 41.42 -10.53 29.98
N ILE A 178 40.57 -9.54 29.72
CA ILE A 178 39.27 -9.73 29.07
C ILE A 178 39.44 -9.66 27.55
N TYR A 179 38.87 -10.63 26.86
CA TYR A 179 38.85 -10.72 25.41
C TYR A 179 37.41 -10.76 24.89
N LEU A 180 37.22 -10.31 23.65
CA LEU A 180 36.05 -10.60 22.82
C LEU A 180 36.42 -11.57 21.71
N MET A 181 35.46 -12.38 21.26
CA MET A 181 35.57 -13.20 20.06
C MET A 181 34.18 -13.45 19.48
N ASP A 182 34.10 -13.88 18.23
CA ASP A 182 32.84 -14.37 17.65
C ASP A 182 32.50 -15.78 18.20
N PRO A 183 31.24 -16.27 18.10
CA PRO A 183 30.86 -17.57 18.67
C PRO A 183 31.60 -18.76 18.07
N ASP A 184 32.08 -18.62 16.84
CA ASP A 184 32.89 -19.62 16.15
C ASP A 184 34.37 -19.65 16.65
N GLY A 185 34.71 -18.77 17.58
CA GLY A 185 36.05 -18.62 18.17
C GLY A 185 37.02 -17.80 17.31
N SER A 186 36.56 -17.21 16.21
CA SER A 186 37.35 -16.30 15.38
C SER A 186 37.37 -14.87 15.95
N ASN A 187 38.15 -13.99 15.33
CA ASN A 187 38.22 -12.56 15.67
C ASN A 187 38.51 -12.24 17.16
N GLN A 188 39.42 -13.02 17.76
CA GLN A 188 39.79 -12.84 19.16
C GLN A 188 40.57 -11.53 19.36
N GLN A 189 40.04 -10.63 20.19
CA GLN A 189 40.63 -9.32 20.47
C GLN A 189 40.71 -9.08 21.98
N ALA A 190 41.87 -8.65 22.48
CA ALA A 190 42.04 -8.21 23.85
C ALA A 190 41.34 -6.85 24.07
N LEU A 191 40.51 -6.75 25.10
CA LEU A 191 39.90 -5.49 25.57
C LEU A 191 40.72 -4.83 26.67
N THR A 192 41.35 -5.63 27.53
CA THR A 192 42.32 -5.20 28.54
C THR A 192 43.69 -5.79 28.23
N ASN A 193 44.75 -5.13 28.70
CA ASN A 193 46.13 -5.57 28.49
C ASN A 193 47.05 -4.87 29.48
N ASP A 194 46.80 -5.11 30.76
CA ASP A 194 47.60 -4.52 31.83
C ASP A 194 48.13 -5.59 32.80
N PRO A 195 49.07 -5.26 33.69
CA PRO A 195 49.69 -6.26 34.56
C PRO A 195 48.74 -6.84 35.63
N SER A 196 47.54 -6.30 35.79
CA SER A 196 46.55 -6.77 36.76
C SER A 196 45.60 -7.80 36.14
N THR A 197 44.95 -8.60 36.98
CA THR A 197 44.02 -9.63 36.50
C THR A 197 42.60 -9.09 36.51
N ASP A 198 41.95 -9.14 35.35
CA ASP A 198 40.55 -8.75 35.18
C ASP A 198 39.62 -9.95 35.27
N TYR A 199 38.47 -9.77 35.92
CA TYR A 199 37.49 -10.83 36.15
C TYR A 199 36.08 -10.45 35.72
N SER A 200 35.26 -11.47 35.52
CA SER A 200 33.80 -11.36 35.37
C SER A 200 33.36 -10.41 34.24
N PRO A 201 33.79 -10.64 33.00
CA PRO A 201 33.29 -9.85 31.89
C PRO A 201 31.78 -10.04 31.74
N GLN A 202 31.09 -8.96 31.37
CA GLN A 202 29.65 -8.95 31.09
C GLN A 202 29.45 -8.17 29.79
N ILE A 203 28.52 -8.62 28.95
CA ILE A 203 28.11 -7.90 27.75
C ILE A 203 26.67 -7.43 27.96
N SER A 204 26.44 -6.12 27.76
CA SER A 204 25.08 -5.60 27.62
C SER A 204 24.54 -5.99 26.25
N TYR A 205 23.44 -6.72 26.22
CA TYR A 205 22.86 -7.32 25.01
C TYR A 205 22.49 -6.28 23.93
N SER A 206 22.15 -5.06 24.33
CA SER A 206 21.71 -3.98 23.43
C SER A 206 22.76 -2.89 23.18
N GLY A 207 23.97 -3.00 23.74
CA GLY A 207 25.02 -1.98 23.61
C GLY A 207 24.71 -0.61 24.27
N THR A 208 23.53 -0.42 24.85
CA THR A 208 23.19 0.72 25.69
C THR A 208 23.52 0.40 27.15
N ARG A 209 24.15 1.37 27.83
CA ARG A 209 24.51 1.29 29.24
C ARG A 209 23.28 1.32 30.14
#